data_AF-A0A9D6ZYN9-F1
#
_entry.id   AF-A0A9D6ZYN9-F1
#
_cell.length_a   1.000
_cell.length_b   1.000
_cell.length_c   1.000
_cell.angle_alpha   90.00
_cell.angle_beta   90.00
_cell.angle_gamma   90.00
#
_symmetry.space_group_name_H-M   'P 1'
#
loop_
_entity.id
_entity.type
_entity.pdbx_description
1 polymer ?
#
loop_
_entity_poly.entity_id
_entity_poly.type
_entity_poly.pdbx_seq_one_letter_code
_entity_poly.pdbx_strand_id
1 'polypeptide(L)'
;MAKGTVAATECCYGGQLYDSVTLGLDIPISQSYLRQGCYGYLGSTTIAYGPADDNGAADLLCQYFLQAVLGGASLGRAALTARQQFVAHTAQMDPIDLKTLAQFNLLGDPAVVPVAAAAPARPKLADRAAADRFRRRERRAKLAATGRFLQETKPTAATPERGRRSSANVRAALANIARKSGLGADETFVAYKVKGGTAARAGATKRKLAGTPSRYHLTIGRPKDGREHETIAIVAKEVAGRIIDYRVYHRR
;
A
#
# COMPACT_ATOMS: atom_id res chain seq x y z
N MET A 1 13.03 -18.91 -15.46
CA MET A 1 12.18 -19.18 -14.28
C MET A 1 11.33 -20.44 -14.52
N ALA A 2 10.75 -21.04 -13.48
CA ALA A 2 9.83 -22.17 -13.65
C ALA A 2 8.44 -21.69 -14.10
N LYS A 3 7.83 -22.39 -15.06
CA LYS A 3 6.46 -22.10 -15.53
C LYS A 3 5.46 -22.20 -14.37
N GLY A 4 4.50 -21.27 -14.31
CA GLY A 4 3.50 -21.23 -13.25
C GLY A 4 3.93 -20.44 -12.01
N THR A 5 5.13 -19.85 -12.02
CA THR A 5 5.60 -18.96 -10.95
C THR A 5 4.64 -17.78 -10.76
N VAL A 6 4.42 -17.40 -9.50
CA VAL A 6 3.80 -16.13 -9.12
C VAL A 6 4.87 -15.28 -8.45
N ALA A 7 5.03 -14.04 -8.90
CA ALA A 7 6.04 -13.12 -8.39
C ALA A 7 5.38 -11.90 -7.74
N ALA A 8 5.96 -11.44 -6.64
CA ALA A 8 5.68 -10.14 -6.05
C ALA A 8 7.03 -9.47 -5.80
N THR A 9 7.20 -8.23 -6.26
CA THR A 9 8.47 -7.52 -6.21
C THR A 9 8.33 -6.20 -5.46
N GLU A 10 9.00 -6.09 -4.32
CA GLU A 10 9.07 -4.87 -3.50
C GLU A 10 10.13 -3.87 -3.99
N CYS A 11 10.26 -3.66 -5.30
CA CYS A 11 11.28 -2.77 -5.85
C CYS A 11 10.67 -1.58 -6.62
N CYS A 12 11.43 -0.48 -6.68
CA CYS A 12 11.13 0.64 -7.56
C CYS A 12 10.96 0.18 -9.01
N TYR A 13 9.88 0.64 -9.65
CA TYR A 13 9.61 0.38 -11.07
C TYR A 13 9.47 -1.09 -11.46
N GLY A 14 9.39 -2.01 -10.48
CA GLY A 14 9.26 -3.45 -10.75
C GLY A 14 8.01 -3.81 -11.57
N GLY A 15 6.94 -3.01 -11.48
CA GLY A 15 5.72 -3.15 -12.27
C GLY A 15 5.57 -2.11 -13.38
N GLN A 16 6.59 -1.30 -13.66
CA GLN A 16 6.52 -0.30 -14.72
C GLN A 16 6.39 -0.99 -16.08
N LEU A 17 5.53 -0.44 -16.93
CA LEU A 17 5.41 -0.82 -18.33
C LEU A 17 5.83 0.36 -19.19
N TYR A 18 6.58 0.08 -20.24
CA TYR A 18 6.98 1.04 -21.27
C TYR A 18 7.18 0.30 -22.59
N ASP A 19 7.13 1.04 -23.70
CA ASP A 19 7.34 0.51 -25.03
C ASP A 19 8.85 0.32 -25.28
N SER A 20 9.36 -0.85 -24.87
CA SER A 20 10.77 -1.19 -25.01
C SER A 20 11.21 -1.30 -26.47
N VAL A 21 10.30 -1.65 -27.39
CA VAL A 21 10.62 -1.84 -28.80
C VAL A 21 10.89 -0.49 -29.46
N THR A 22 9.95 0.45 -29.31
CA THR A 22 10.12 1.79 -29.90
C THR A 22 11.25 2.57 -29.24
N LEU A 23 11.46 2.40 -27.93
CA LEU A 23 12.51 3.11 -27.20
C LEU A 23 13.91 2.48 -27.36
N GLY A 24 14.03 1.29 -27.96
CA GLY A 24 15.31 0.56 -28.03
C GLY A 24 15.88 0.22 -26.66
N LEU A 25 15.02 -0.02 -25.66
CA LEU A 25 15.39 -0.36 -24.29
C LEU A 25 15.15 -1.84 -24.01
N ASP A 26 15.72 -2.35 -22.92
CA ASP A 26 15.39 -3.68 -22.43
C ASP A 26 13.90 -3.81 -22.10
N ILE A 27 13.36 -5.03 -22.21
CA ILE A 27 11.97 -5.28 -21.84
C ILE A 27 11.77 -5.00 -20.34
N PRO A 28 10.60 -4.46 -19.92
CA PRO A 28 10.33 -4.27 -18.51
C PRO A 28 10.43 -5.60 -17.74
N ILE A 29 10.96 -5.54 -16.51
CA ILE A 29 11.17 -6.73 -15.67
C ILE A 29 9.90 -7.58 -15.51
N SER A 30 8.75 -6.93 -15.34
CA SER A 30 7.44 -7.58 -15.27
C SER A 30 7.10 -8.37 -16.54
N GLN A 31 7.39 -7.81 -17.72
CA GLN A 31 7.21 -8.50 -19.00
C GLN A 31 8.21 -9.65 -19.17
N SER A 32 9.45 -9.49 -18.70
CA SER A 32 10.44 -10.57 -18.70
C SER A 32 9.95 -11.79 -17.92
N TYR A 33 9.38 -11.57 -16.73
CA TYR A 33 8.80 -12.65 -15.90
C TYR A 33 7.63 -13.32 -16.61
N LEU A 34 6.69 -12.54 -17.15
CA LEU A 34 5.54 -13.07 -17.88
C LEU A 34 5.95 -13.88 -19.12
N ARG A 35 6.91 -13.37 -19.90
CA ARG A 35 7.47 -14.10 -21.06
C ARG A 35 8.12 -15.42 -20.67
N GLN A 36 8.70 -15.51 -19.47
CA GLN A 36 9.29 -16.73 -18.94
C GLN A 36 8.26 -17.69 -18.30
N GLY A 37 6.96 -17.45 -18.48
CA GLY A 37 5.90 -18.34 -18.01
C GLY A 37 5.41 -18.07 -16.59
N CYS A 38 5.68 -16.88 -16.04
CA CYS A 38 5.03 -16.40 -14.83
C CYS A 38 3.52 -16.22 -15.07
N TYR A 39 2.68 -16.69 -14.14
CA TYR A 39 1.21 -16.59 -14.26
C TYR A 39 0.66 -15.29 -13.66
N GLY A 40 1.43 -14.67 -12.75
CA GLY A 40 1.03 -13.47 -12.04
C GLY A 40 2.22 -12.71 -11.50
N TYR A 41 2.26 -11.42 -11.77
CA TYR A 41 3.32 -10.52 -11.32
C TYR A 41 2.70 -9.32 -10.62
N LEU A 42 3.04 -9.10 -9.35
CA LEU A 42 2.65 -7.93 -8.58
C LEU A 42 3.86 -7.01 -8.41
N GLY A 43 3.78 -5.76 -8.87
CA GLY A 43 4.90 -4.82 -8.75
C GLY A 43 4.49 -3.35 -8.81
N SER A 44 5.39 -2.49 -8.33
CA SER A 44 5.21 -1.04 -8.30
C SER A 44 5.53 -0.38 -9.63
N THR A 45 4.65 0.47 -10.14
CA THR A 45 4.89 1.29 -11.34
C THR A 45 5.83 2.47 -11.11
N THR A 46 6.10 2.83 -9.85
CA THR A 46 6.98 3.95 -9.49
C THR A 46 7.87 3.60 -8.29
N ILE A 47 8.45 4.60 -7.63
CA ILE A 47 9.29 4.44 -6.44
C ILE A 47 8.55 3.67 -5.33
N ALA A 48 9.01 2.47 -4.99
CA ALA A 48 8.53 1.73 -3.84
C ALA A 48 9.20 2.27 -2.56
N TYR A 49 8.43 2.37 -1.48
CA TYR A 49 8.89 2.84 -0.19
C TYR A 49 8.66 1.76 0.86
N GLY A 50 9.57 1.67 1.83
CA GLY A 50 9.48 0.81 3.01
C GLY A 50 10.28 1.41 4.18
N PRO A 51 10.01 1.03 5.44
CA PRO A 51 10.81 1.45 6.58
C PRO A 51 12.21 0.80 6.54
N ALA A 52 13.23 1.42 7.13
CA ALA A 52 14.59 0.87 7.07
C ALA A 52 14.69 -0.53 7.72
N ASP A 53 14.09 -0.67 8.90
CA ASP A 53 14.40 -1.77 9.83
C ASP A 53 13.22 -2.73 10.09
N ASP A 54 12.12 -2.59 9.35
CA ASP A 54 10.92 -3.43 9.51
C ASP A 54 10.20 -3.63 8.16
N ASN A 55 9.16 -4.47 8.15
CA ASN A 55 8.25 -4.64 7.03
C ASN A 55 7.16 -3.57 7.06
N GLY A 56 7.10 -2.74 6.02
CA GLY A 56 6.06 -1.73 5.90
C GLY A 56 5.80 -1.34 4.45
N ALA A 57 4.67 -0.66 4.22
CA ALA A 57 4.31 -0.17 2.88
C ALA A 57 4.39 -1.27 1.79
N ALA A 58 5.37 -1.19 0.89
CA ALA A 58 5.55 -2.15 -0.20
C ALA A 58 5.69 -3.60 0.30
N ASP A 59 6.45 -3.80 1.37
CA ASP A 59 6.78 -5.13 1.91
C ASP A 59 5.49 -5.85 2.35
N LEU A 60 4.63 -5.17 3.11
CA LEU A 60 3.35 -5.71 3.59
C LEU A 60 2.41 -6.05 2.44
N LEU A 61 2.37 -5.23 1.39
CA LEU A 61 1.48 -5.47 0.25
C LEU A 61 1.92 -6.72 -0.54
N CYS A 62 3.22 -6.89 -0.78
CA CYS A 62 3.79 -8.09 -1.38
C CYS A 62 3.55 -9.33 -0.49
N GLN A 63 3.80 -9.21 0.80
CA GLN A 63 3.58 -10.27 1.78
C GLN A 63 2.13 -10.75 1.79
N TYR A 64 1.16 -9.85 1.96
CA TYR A 64 -0.26 -10.22 2.00
C TYR A 64 -0.74 -10.84 0.69
N PHE A 65 -0.19 -10.39 -0.45
CA PHE A 65 -0.50 -10.98 -1.75
C PHE A 65 -0.01 -12.42 -1.81
N LEU A 66 1.27 -12.69 -1.51
CA LEU A 66 1.85 -14.03 -1.54
C LEU A 66 1.15 -14.96 -0.53
N GLN A 67 0.86 -14.48 0.67
CA GLN A 67 0.09 -15.24 1.67
C GLN A 67 -1.30 -15.60 1.16
N ALA A 68 -2.01 -14.69 0.49
CA ALA A 68 -3.32 -14.98 -0.08
C ALA A 68 -3.24 -15.98 -1.23
N VAL A 69 -2.22 -15.89 -2.10
CA VAL A 69 -1.96 -16.88 -3.16
C VAL A 69 -1.72 -18.26 -2.55
N LEU A 70 -0.80 -18.37 -1.58
CA LEU A 70 -0.51 -19.62 -0.86
C LEU A 70 -1.75 -20.17 -0.15
N GLY A 71 -2.66 -19.29 0.31
CA GLY A 71 -3.98 -19.64 0.85
C GLY A 71 -5.03 -20.05 -0.19
N GLY A 72 -4.64 -20.32 -1.44
CA GLY A 72 -5.55 -20.79 -2.50
C GLY A 72 -6.39 -19.67 -3.14
N ALA A 73 -5.96 -18.41 -3.07
CA ALA A 73 -6.63 -17.33 -3.78
C ALA A 73 -6.32 -17.31 -5.26
N SER A 74 -7.33 -16.96 -6.07
CA SER A 74 -7.03 -16.51 -7.42
C SER A 74 -6.17 -15.26 -7.34
N LEU A 75 -5.34 -14.99 -8.34
CA LEU A 75 -4.45 -13.83 -8.32
C LEU A 75 -5.20 -12.52 -8.11
N GLY A 76 -6.35 -12.33 -8.76
CA GLY A 76 -7.20 -11.16 -8.55
C GLY A 76 -7.78 -11.07 -7.14
N ARG A 77 -8.18 -12.20 -6.55
CA ARG A 77 -8.62 -12.25 -5.15
C ARG A 77 -7.47 -11.91 -4.20
N ALA A 78 -6.28 -12.47 -4.45
CA ALA A 78 -5.09 -12.22 -3.65
C ALA A 78 -4.74 -10.73 -3.65
N ALA A 79 -4.72 -10.09 -4.81
CA ALA A 79 -4.44 -8.66 -4.93
C ALA A 79 -5.47 -7.80 -4.18
N LEU A 80 -6.77 -8.12 -4.30
CA LEU A 80 -7.82 -7.41 -3.55
C LEU A 80 -7.69 -7.62 -2.04
N THR A 81 -7.46 -8.86 -1.60
CA THR A 81 -7.25 -9.19 -0.18
C THR A 81 -6.03 -8.48 0.37
N ALA A 82 -4.92 -8.44 -0.35
CA ALA A 82 -3.70 -7.75 0.04
C ALA A 82 -3.94 -6.25 0.24
N ARG A 83 -4.63 -5.60 -0.70
CA ARG A 83 -5.00 -4.19 -0.58
C ARG A 83 -5.90 -3.93 0.64
N GLN A 84 -6.89 -4.80 0.88
CA GLN A 84 -7.79 -4.65 2.03
C GLN A 84 -7.08 -4.89 3.36
N GLN A 85 -6.20 -5.89 3.45
CA GLN A 85 -5.38 -6.16 4.64
C GLN A 85 -4.40 -5.02 4.92
N PHE A 86 -3.76 -4.48 3.87
CA PHE A 86 -2.90 -3.31 3.98
C PHE A 86 -3.63 -2.08 4.57
N VAL A 87 -4.82 -1.78 4.04
CA VAL A 87 -5.67 -0.69 4.56
C VAL A 87 -6.14 -0.98 5.99
N ALA A 88 -6.45 -2.23 6.32
CA ALA A 88 -6.87 -2.62 7.67
C ALA A 88 -5.72 -2.51 8.70
N HIS A 89 -4.50 -2.85 8.30
CA HIS A 89 -3.31 -2.89 9.15
C HIS A 89 -2.89 -1.50 9.66
N THR A 90 -2.97 -0.48 8.80
CA THR A 90 -2.65 0.90 9.20
C THR A 90 -3.80 1.51 9.99
N ALA A 91 -3.58 2.26 11.07
CA ALA A 91 -4.68 2.92 11.79
C ALA A 91 -5.32 4.05 10.95
N GLN A 92 -4.49 4.77 10.21
CA GLN A 92 -4.84 5.83 9.29
C GLN A 92 -3.92 5.75 8.07
N MET A 93 -4.42 6.17 6.92
CA MET A 93 -3.66 6.15 5.68
C MET A 93 -3.02 7.50 5.42
N ASP A 94 -1.70 7.50 5.38
CA ASP A 94 -0.93 8.67 5.00
C ASP A 94 -0.69 8.75 3.47
N PRO A 95 -0.03 9.81 2.97
CA PRO A 95 0.25 9.93 1.54
C PRO A 95 1.10 8.78 0.95
N ILE A 96 2.03 8.20 1.70
CA ILE A 96 2.87 7.08 1.27
C ILE A 96 2.07 5.79 1.23
N ASP A 97 1.18 5.56 2.20
CA ASP A 97 0.25 4.42 2.19
C ASP A 97 -0.68 4.47 0.97
N LEU A 98 -1.25 5.65 0.67
CA LEU A 98 -2.09 5.87 -0.51
C LEU A 98 -1.31 5.66 -1.81
N LYS A 99 -0.09 6.21 -1.90
CA LYS A 99 0.81 6.02 -3.04
C LYS A 99 1.11 4.53 -3.25
N THR A 100 1.39 3.79 -2.18
CA THR A 100 1.70 2.36 -2.23
C THR A 100 0.54 1.57 -2.82
N LEU A 101 -0.69 1.82 -2.38
CA LEU A 101 -1.87 1.15 -2.98
C LEU A 101 -2.12 1.51 -4.43
N ALA A 102 -1.83 2.76 -4.82
CA ALA A 102 -2.06 3.24 -6.18
C ALA A 102 -1.05 2.66 -7.19
N GLN A 103 0.20 2.45 -6.77
CA GLN A 103 1.30 2.10 -7.69
C GLN A 103 1.47 0.59 -7.92
N PHE A 104 0.95 -0.27 -7.05
CA PHE A 104 1.14 -1.72 -7.16
C PHE A 104 0.07 -2.37 -8.03
N ASN A 105 0.47 -2.88 -9.19
CA ASN A 105 -0.44 -3.51 -10.15
C ASN A 105 -0.20 -5.01 -10.23
N LEU A 106 -1.31 -5.76 -10.39
CA LEU A 106 -1.27 -7.17 -10.77
C LEU A 106 -1.24 -7.25 -12.31
N LEU A 107 -0.24 -7.94 -12.84
CA LEU A 107 -0.07 -8.25 -14.25
C LEU A 107 -0.19 -9.77 -14.44
N GLY A 108 -0.91 -10.22 -15.47
CA GLY A 108 -1.27 -11.63 -15.68
C GLY A 108 -2.78 -11.87 -15.57
N ASP A 109 -3.19 -13.14 -15.53
CA ASP A 109 -4.61 -13.51 -15.50
C ASP A 109 -5.15 -13.53 -14.04
N PRO A 110 -6.05 -12.61 -13.66
CA PRO A 110 -6.60 -12.55 -12.30
C PRO A 110 -7.46 -13.78 -11.91
N ALA A 111 -7.89 -14.60 -12.88
CA ALA A 111 -8.68 -15.79 -12.67
C ALA A 111 -7.86 -17.03 -12.31
N VAL A 112 -6.55 -17.03 -12.57
CA VAL A 112 -5.65 -18.15 -12.24
C VAL A 112 -5.65 -18.38 -10.74
N VAL A 113 -5.77 -19.66 -10.35
CA VAL A 113 -5.75 -20.15 -8.96
C VAL A 113 -4.60 -21.15 -8.83
N PRO A 114 -3.80 -21.10 -7.75
CA PRO A 114 -2.80 -22.14 -7.51
C PRO A 114 -3.47 -23.49 -7.30
N VAL A 115 -2.90 -24.52 -7.91
CA VAL A 115 -3.36 -25.90 -7.73
C VAL A 115 -2.96 -26.34 -6.33
N ALA A 116 -3.95 -26.47 -5.44
CA ALA A 116 -3.72 -27.01 -4.11
C ALA A 116 -3.30 -28.48 -4.20
N ALA A 117 -2.45 -28.93 -3.29
CA ALA A 117 -2.22 -30.36 -3.08
C ALA A 117 -3.56 -31.06 -2.79
N ALA A 118 -3.63 -32.37 -3.09
CA ALA A 118 -4.87 -33.15 -2.96
C ALA A 118 -5.54 -32.90 -1.60
N ALA A 119 -6.73 -32.31 -1.63
CA ALA A 119 -7.49 -32.04 -0.42
C ALA A 119 -8.04 -33.35 0.15
N PRO A 120 -8.21 -33.46 1.49
CA PRO A 120 -8.85 -34.61 2.09
C PRO A 120 -10.26 -34.81 1.52
N ALA A 121 -10.68 -36.07 1.44
CA ALA A 121 -11.97 -36.46 0.89
C ALA A 121 -13.11 -35.69 1.58
N ARG A 122 -13.81 -34.85 0.83
CA ARG A 122 -14.97 -34.10 1.33
C ARG A 122 -16.22 -34.97 1.19
N PRO A 123 -17.19 -34.86 2.13
CA PRO A 123 -18.49 -35.51 1.99
C PRO A 123 -19.12 -35.20 0.63
N LYS A 124 -19.79 -36.19 0.03
CA LYS A 124 -20.52 -36.00 -1.23
C LYS A 124 -21.68 -35.03 -0.96
N LEU A 125 -21.60 -33.84 -1.56
CA LEU A 125 -22.71 -32.89 -1.63
C LEU A 125 -23.62 -33.28 -2.81
N ALA A 126 -24.93 -33.13 -2.64
CA ALA A 126 -25.92 -33.45 -3.67
C ALA A 126 -25.72 -32.62 -4.96
N ASP A 127 -25.34 -31.34 -4.85
CA ASP A 127 -24.94 -30.50 -5.98
C ASP A 127 -23.66 -29.70 -5.65
N ARG A 128 -22.51 -30.25 -6.07
CA ARG A 128 -21.21 -29.59 -5.89
C ARG A 128 -21.11 -28.25 -6.62
N ALA A 129 -21.71 -28.15 -7.81
CA ALA A 129 -21.61 -26.95 -8.64
C ALA A 129 -22.40 -25.78 -8.02
N ALA A 130 -23.60 -26.05 -7.50
CA ALA A 130 -24.37 -25.07 -6.74
C ALA A 130 -23.64 -24.64 -5.47
N ALA A 131 -23.07 -25.58 -4.72
CA ALA A 131 -22.28 -25.27 -3.53
C ALA A 131 -21.09 -24.35 -3.86
N ASP A 132 -20.37 -24.59 -4.95
CA ASP A 132 -19.25 -23.75 -5.37
C ASP A 132 -19.69 -22.37 -5.86
N ARG A 133 -20.82 -22.28 -6.59
CA ARG A 133 -21.43 -20.99 -6.95
C ARG A 133 -21.80 -20.18 -5.71
N PHE A 134 -22.42 -20.83 -4.73
CA PHE A 134 -22.80 -20.20 -3.47
C PHE A 134 -21.58 -19.67 -2.70
N ARG A 135 -20.57 -20.51 -2.46
CA ARG A 135 -19.32 -20.12 -1.79
C ARG A 135 -18.61 -18.97 -2.51
N ARG A 136 -18.64 -18.95 -3.85
CA ARG A 136 -18.10 -17.83 -4.66
C ARG A 136 -18.88 -16.54 -4.39
N ARG A 137 -20.21 -16.59 -4.39
CA ARG A 137 -21.08 -15.42 -4.14
C ARG A 137 -20.87 -14.87 -2.73
N GLU A 138 -20.89 -15.74 -1.73
CA GLU A 138 -20.69 -15.36 -0.32
C GLU A 138 -19.34 -14.68 -0.12
N ARG A 139 -18.26 -15.26 -0.66
CA ARG A 139 -16.92 -14.67 -0.58
C ARG A 139 -16.83 -13.30 -1.25
N ARG A 140 -17.45 -13.12 -2.42
CA ARG A 140 -17.52 -11.82 -3.10
C ARG A 140 -18.30 -10.80 -2.28
N ALA A 141 -19.42 -11.20 -1.69
CA ALA A 141 -20.21 -10.34 -0.81
C ALA A 141 -19.41 -9.88 0.41
N LYS A 142 -18.67 -10.79 1.05
CA LYS A 142 -17.77 -10.47 2.17
C LYS A 142 -16.69 -9.46 1.77
N LEU A 143 -15.96 -9.72 0.67
CA LEU A 143 -14.91 -8.80 0.20
C LEU A 143 -15.46 -7.42 -0.15
N ALA A 144 -16.66 -7.35 -0.76
CA ALA A 144 -17.30 -6.08 -1.06
C ALA A 144 -17.72 -5.33 0.22
N ALA A 145 -18.26 -6.04 1.22
CA ALA A 145 -18.62 -5.46 2.51
C ALA A 145 -17.39 -4.94 3.26
N THR A 146 -16.29 -5.70 3.28
CA THR A 146 -15.00 -5.25 3.84
C THR A 146 -14.50 -4.00 3.13
N GLY A 147 -14.54 -3.96 1.80
CA GLY A 147 -14.13 -2.79 1.04
C GLY A 147 -14.93 -1.53 1.40
N ARG A 148 -16.26 -1.64 1.46
CA ARG A 148 -17.15 -0.52 1.87
C ARG A 148 -16.85 -0.07 3.30
N PHE A 149 -16.73 -1.01 4.23
CA PHE A 149 -16.41 -0.70 5.62
C PHE A 149 -15.09 0.07 5.74
N LEU A 150 -14.04 -0.39 5.05
CA LEU A 150 -12.74 0.30 5.06
C LEU A 150 -12.85 1.70 4.42
N GLN A 151 -13.57 1.83 3.31
CA GLN A 151 -13.79 3.13 2.66
C GLN A 151 -14.50 4.14 3.59
N GLU A 152 -15.49 3.68 4.36
CA GLU A 152 -16.29 4.52 5.25
C GLU A 152 -15.54 4.88 6.55
N THR A 153 -14.80 3.91 7.10
CA THR A 153 -14.22 4.05 8.45
C THR A 153 -12.79 4.54 8.46
N LYS A 154 -12.03 4.44 7.36
CA LYS A 154 -10.61 4.75 7.38
C LYS A 154 -10.32 6.23 7.14
N PRO A 155 -9.63 6.92 8.07
CA PRO A 155 -9.13 8.26 7.81
C PRO A 155 -8.00 8.21 6.77
N THR A 156 -8.06 9.10 5.79
CA THR A 156 -7.13 9.16 4.66
C THR A 156 -6.58 10.58 4.46
N ALA A 157 -5.33 10.70 4.02
CA ALA A 157 -4.80 11.96 3.54
C ALA A 157 -5.58 12.43 2.29
N ALA A 158 -5.96 13.70 2.27
CA ALA A 158 -6.70 14.33 1.18
C ALA A 158 -5.77 14.98 0.16
N THR A 159 -6.28 15.94 -0.61
CA THR A 159 -5.48 16.76 -1.51
C THR A 159 -4.48 17.65 -0.76
N PRO A 160 -3.31 17.93 -1.36
CA PRO A 160 -2.28 18.76 -0.73
C PRO A 160 -2.76 20.21 -0.52
N GLU A 161 -2.54 20.75 0.69
CA GLU A 161 -2.77 22.14 1.06
C GLU A 161 -1.52 22.99 0.73
N ARG A 162 -1.24 23.19 -0.56
CA ARG A 162 -0.07 23.94 -1.02
C ARG A 162 -0.12 25.39 -0.51
N GLY A 163 1.02 25.91 -0.04
CA GLY A 163 1.15 27.29 0.43
C GLY A 163 0.59 27.58 1.83
N ARG A 164 0.04 26.58 2.54
CA ARG A 164 -0.44 26.77 3.91
C ARG A 164 0.74 26.97 4.86
N ARG A 165 0.73 28.08 5.59
CA ARG A 165 1.72 28.35 6.64
C ARG A 165 1.43 27.50 7.87
N SER A 166 2.40 26.66 8.25
CA SER A 166 2.41 25.95 9.53
C SER A 166 2.76 26.91 10.68
N SER A 167 2.26 26.61 11.89
CA SER A 167 2.61 27.36 13.10
C SER A 167 4.12 27.29 13.36
N ALA A 168 4.67 28.26 14.10
CA ALA A 168 6.10 28.28 14.43
C ALA A 168 6.56 26.97 15.10
N ASN A 169 5.76 26.46 16.04
CA ASN A 169 6.05 25.20 16.74
C ASN A 169 6.09 24.00 15.78
N VAL A 170 5.14 23.90 14.84
CA VAL A 170 5.14 22.83 13.83
C VAL A 170 6.35 22.96 12.91
N ARG A 171 6.67 24.16 12.43
CA ARG A 171 7.86 24.37 11.58
C ARG A 171 9.16 23.97 12.29
N ALA A 172 9.32 24.35 13.56
CA ALA A 172 10.49 23.98 14.35
C ALA A 172 10.61 22.45 14.53
N ALA A 173 9.49 21.76 14.79
CA ALA A 173 9.46 20.31 14.88
C ALA A 173 9.81 19.63 13.54
N LEU A 174 9.23 20.09 12.43
CA LEU A 174 9.52 19.55 11.09
C LEU A 174 10.99 19.74 10.70
N ALA A 175 11.58 20.91 10.98
CA ALA A 175 12.99 21.17 10.73
C ALA A 175 13.91 20.27 11.58
N ASN A 176 13.51 19.97 12.83
CA ASN A 176 14.24 19.03 13.69
C ASN A 176 14.17 17.60 13.13
N ILE A 177 12.97 17.14 12.74
CA ILE A 177 12.76 15.82 12.14
C ILE A 177 13.58 15.67 10.86
N ALA A 178 13.54 16.66 9.96
CA ALA A 178 14.31 16.65 8.72
C ALA A 178 15.80 16.48 8.99
N ARG A 179 16.35 17.28 9.91
CA ARG A 179 17.77 17.20 10.30
C ARG A 179 18.16 15.85 10.89
N LYS A 180 17.34 15.32 11.81
CA LYS A 180 17.57 14.00 12.42
C LYS A 180 17.52 12.87 11.41
N SER A 181 16.77 13.05 10.33
CA SER A 181 16.64 12.09 9.23
C SER A 181 17.69 12.31 8.13
N GLY A 182 18.64 13.24 8.31
CA GLY A 182 19.72 13.50 7.33
C GLY A 182 19.36 14.49 6.22
N LEU A 183 18.17 15.11 6.25
CA LEU A 183 17.76 16.15 5.30
C LEU A 183 18.11 17.57 5.78
N GLY A 184 17.99 18.55 4.88
CA GLY A 184 18.10 19.96 5.21
C GLY A 184 17.05 20.43 6.21
N ALA A 185 17.42 21.35 7.10
CA ALA A 185 16.45 21.97 8.02
C ALA A 185 15.48 22.91 7.29
N ASP A 186 15.84 23.33 6.08
CA ASP A 186 15.11 24.17 5.14
C ASP A 186 14.20 23.38 4.19
N GLU A 187 14.10 22.05 4.36
CA GLU A 187 13.23 21.21 3.55
C GLU A 187 11.77 21.65 3.61
N THR A 188 11.14 21.67 2.43
CA THR A 188 9.74 22.08 2.31
C THR A 188 8.81 20.90 2.53
N PHE A 189 7.98 20.98 3.56
CA PHE A 189 6.93 20.01 3.80
C PHE A 189 5.62 20.43 3.14
N VAL A 190 5.01 19.50 2.42
CA VAL A 190 3.66 19.63 1.87
C VAL A 190 2.66 19.08 2.88
N ALA A 191 1.71 19.93 3.29
CA ALA A 191 0.65 19.54 4.21
C ALA A 191 -0.50 18.83 3.47
N TYR A 192 -1.06 17.79 4.07
CA TYR A 192 -2.22 17.05 3.60
C TYR A 192 -3.26 17.00 4.70
N LYS A 193 -4.46 17.54 4.44
CA LYS A 193 -5.58 17.46 5.38
C LYS A 193 -6.05 16.02 5.51
N VAL A 194 -6.42 15.58 6.70
CA VAL A 194 -7.06 14.26 6.88
C VAL A 194 -8.57 14.37 6.63
N LYS A 195 -9.12 13.45 5.83
CA LYS A 195 -10.56 13.28 5.55
C LYS A 195 -11.01 11.88 5.95
N GLY A 196 -12.33 11.71 6.12
CA GLY A 196 -12.92 10.43 6.51
C GLY A 196 -12.65 10.08 7.98
N GLY A 197 -12.99 8.85 8.38
CA GLY A 197 -12.85 8.43 9.77
C GLY A 197 -14.04 8.79 10.65
N THR A 198 -15.26 8.67 10.13
CA THR A 198 -16.42 8.69 11.03
C THR A 198 -16.28 7.51 11.98
N ALA A 199 -16.12 7.78 13.28
CA ALA A 199 -16.65 6.86 14.28
C ALA A 199 -18.04 6.48 13.77
N ALA A 200 -18.28 5.18 13.58
CA ALA A 200 -19.54 4.66 13.08
C ALA A 200 -20.69 5.49 13.65
N ARG A 201 -21.59 5.96 12.77
CA ARG A 201 -22.79 6.76 13.07
C ARG A 201 -23.76 5.99 13.98
N ALA A 202 -23.33 5.64 15.19
CA ALA A 202 -24.10 4.98 16.22
C ALA A 202 -23.93 5.82 17.49
N GLY A 203 -24.82 6.80 17.67
CA GLY A 203 -25.27 7.32 18.97
C GLY A 203 -24.25 7.85 19.99
N ALA A 204 -22.94 7.91 19.69
CA ALA A 204 -21.95 8.36 20.64
C ALA A 204 -21.78 9.87 20.54
N THR A 205 -22.17 10.54 21.62
CA THR A 205 -21.71 11.86 22.06
C THR A 205 -20.33 12.17 21.49
N LYS A 206 -20.12 13.40 20.98
CA LYS A 206 -18.88 13.95 20.40
C LYS A 206 -17.63 13.68 21.27
N ARG A 207 -17.17 12.43 21.36
CA ARG A 207 -15.82 12.09 21.74
C ARG A 207 -15.02 12.45 20.51
N LYS A 208 -14.41 13.65 20.53
CA LYS A 208 -13.22 13.92 19.71
C LYS A 208 -12.42 12.62 19.72
N LEU A 209 -12.18 12.02 18.55
CA LEU A 209 -11.18 10.97 18.40
C LEU A 209 -9.85 11.60 18.81
N ALA A 210 -9.56 11.56 20.11
CA ALA A 210 -8.27 11.91 20.67
C ALA A 210 -7.28 10.94 20.01
N GLY A 211 -6.49 11.45 19.06
CA GLY A 211 -5.52 10.64 18.33
C GLY A 211 -5.69 10.57 16.81
N THR A 212 -6.73 11.15 16.20
CA THR A 212 -6.76 11.29 14.73
C THR A 212 -5.95 12.52 14.29
N PRO A 213 -4.89 12.37 13.47
CA PRO A 213 -4.19 13.48 12.86
C PRO A 213 -5.16 14.38 12.14
N SER A 214 -5.04 15.67 12.42
CA SER A 214 -5.69 16.69 11.62
C SER A 214 -5.01 16.83 10.25
N ARG A 215 -3.70 16.57 10.19
CA ARG A 215 -2.87 16.68 8.98
C ARG A 215 -1.69 15.74 8.99
N TYR A 216 -1.20 15.44 7.79
CA TYR A 216 0.12 14.91 7.53
C TYR A 216 1.00 15.98 6.88
N HIS A 217 2.29 15.95 7.18
CA HIS A 217 3.31 16.78 6.53
C HIS A 217 4.29 15.85 5.86
N LEU A 218 4.39 15.91 4.53
CA LEU A 218 5.26 15.06 3.73
C LEU A 218 6.42 15.91 3.16
N THR A 219 7.64 15.41 3.29
CA THR A 219 8.76 15.82 2.43
C THR A 219 9.42 14.60 1.81
N ILE A 220 10.06 14.79 0.66
CA ILE A 220 10.87 13.79 -0.03
C ILE A 220 12.17 14.47 -0.41
N GLY A 221 13.29 13.92 0.03
CA GLY A 221 14.61 14.51 -0.19
C GLY A 221 15.71 13.46 -0.27
N ARG A 222 16.92 13.92 -0.60
CA ARG A 222 18.14 13.10 -0.55
C ARG A 222 18.92 13.45 0.71
N PRO A 223 19.43 12.46 1.47
CA PRO A 223 20.33 12.71 2.58
C PRO A 223 21.56 13.52 2.16
N LYS A 224 22.05 14.40 3.05
CA LYS A 224 23.25 15.23 2.80
C LYS A 224 24.57 14.49 3.06
N ASP A 225 24.53 13.23 3.50
CA ASP A 225 25.68 12.46 3.99
C ASP A 225 26.40 11.62 2.92
N GLY A 226 26.27 11.98 1.63
CA GLY A 226 26.97 11.32 0.53
C GLY A 226 26.32 10.04 0.02
N ARG A 227 25.15 9.65 0.55
CA ARG A 227 24.31 8.57 0.01
C ARG A 227 23.48 9.07 -1.18
N GLU A 228 24.15 9.45 -2.27
CA GLU A 228 23.53 10.14 -3.43
C GLU A 228 22.35 9.40 -4.08
N HIS A 229 22.29 8.07 -3.94
CA HIS A 229 21.24 7.24 -4.51
C HIS A 229 20.05 6.98 -3.57
N GLU A 230 20.16 7.41 -2.31
CA GLU A 230 19.11 7.20 -1.32
C GLU A 230 18.11 8.35 -1.34
N THR A 231 16.85 8.02 -1.57
CA THR A 231 15.74 8.97 -1.43
C THR A 231 14.94 8.58 -0.21
N ILE A 232 14.74 9.53 0.70
CA ILE A 232 13.92 9.34 1.89
C ILE A 232 12.66 10.18 1.82
N ALA A 233 11.55 9.59 2.25
CA ALA A 233 10.28 10.27 2.43
C ALA A 233 9.95 10.32 3.91
N ILE A 234 9.60 11.50 4.40
CA ILE A 234 9.25 11.71 5.81
C ILE A 234 7.80 12.14 5.89
N VAL A 235 7.00 11.45 6.71
CA VAL A 235 5.62 11.81 6.99
C VAL A 235 5.46 12.12 8.47
N ALA A 236 5.19 13.36 8.82
CA ALA A 236 4.91 13.79 10.19
C ALA A 236 3.40 13.99 10.44
N LYS A 237 2.92 13.61 11.63
CA LYS A 237 1.50 13.63 12.01
C LYS A 237 1.21 14.82 12.92
N GLU A 238 0.27 15.69 12.51
CA GLU A 238 -0.17 16.84 13.30
C GLU A 238 -1.51 16.59 14.00
N VAL A 239 -1.53 16.68 15.32
CA VAL A 239 -2.75 16.67 16.15
C VAL A 239 -2.82 17.97 16.94
N ALA A 240 -3.94 18.69 16.81
CA ALA A 240 -4.18 19.95 17.54
C ALA A 240 -3.01 20.97 17.43
N GLY A 241 -2.42 21.10 16.24
CA GLY A 241 -1.34 22.06 15.99
C GLY A 241 0.04 21.67 16.55
N ARG A 242 0.22 20.40 16.93
CA ARG A 242 1.50 19.83 17.38
C ARG A 242 1.84 18.59 16.57
N ILE A 243 3.12 18.41 16.26
CA ILE A 243 3.61 17.14 15.71
C ILE A 243 3.70 16.13 16.85
N ILE A 244 3.01 15.00 16.70
CA ILE A 244 2.94 13.95 17.74
C ILE A 244 3.70 12.68 17.38
N ASP A 245 3.97 12.47 16.10
CA ASP A 245 4.59 11.26 15.57
C ASP A 245 5.12 11.53 14.14
N TYR A 246 6.05 10.71 13.67
CA TYR A 246 6.55 10.75 12.29
C TYR A 246 7.06 9.38 11.84
N ARG A 247 7.03 9.16 10.53
CA ARG A 247 7.58 7.96 9.87
C ARG A 247 8.60 8.37 8.82
N VAL A 248 9.68 7.60 8.74
CA VAL A 248 10.71 7.73 7.71
C VAL A 248 10.64 6.49 6.82
N TYR A 249 10.61 6.74 5.52
CA TYR A 249 10.53 5.73 4.49
C TYR A 249 11.75 5.85 3.59
N HIS A 250 12.31 4.71 3.23
CA HIS A 250 13.44 4.58 2.33
C HIS A 250 12.96 4.00 1.00
N ARG A 251 13.61 4.44 -0.07
CA ARG A 251 13.44 3.86 -1.40
C ARG A 251 13.86 2.37 -1.36
N ARG A 252 13.02 1.49 -1.90
CA ARG A 252 13.30 0.05 -2.08
C ARG A 252 13.72 -0.30 -3.50
#